data_AF-A0A2N6FYX7-F1
#
_entry.id   AF-A0A2N6FYX7-F1
#
_cell.length_a   1.000
_cell.length_b   1.000
_cell.length_c   1.000
_cell.angle_alpha   90.00
_cell.angle_beta   90.00
_cell.angle_gamma   90.00
#
_symmetry.space_group_name_H-M   'P 1'
#
loop_
_entity.id
_entity.type
_entity.pdbx_description
1 polymer ?
#
loop_
_entity_poly.entity_id
_entity_poly.type
_entity_poly.pdbx_seq_one_letter_code
_entity_poly.pdbx_strand_id
1 'polypeptide(L)'
;MLNLTLFTSLAKSALVGAVASKVVDTLISTKINNKMEQNRWIRNTKLELFSKLTEDILSLESSNIDKQIREINKTSAKIILLVKDKKLTDKLEHYINSIIKIKASEKSLQGLAFINKDMIIYLQRNIRL
;
A
#
# COMPACT_ATOMS: atom_id res chain seq x y z
N MET A 1 -21.43 24.78 -58.22
CA MET A 1 -21.61 24.86 -56.75
C MET A 1 -21.44 23.53 -55.99
N LEU A 2 -20.99 22.43 -56.61
CA LEU A 2 -20.87 21.12 -55.93
C LEU A 2 -19.60 20.91 -55.07
N ASN A 3 -18.52 21.66 -55.34
CA ASN A 3 -17.21 21.36 -54.76
C ASN A 3 -17.08 21.84 -53.29
N LEU A 4 -17.61 23.02 -52.98
CA LEU A 4 -17.49 23.63 -51.64
C LEU A 4 -18.29 22.87 -50.58
N THR A 5 -19.43 22.28 -50.95
CA THR A 5 -20.30 21.49 -50.06
C THR A 5 -19.69 20.13 -49.71
N LEU A 6 -18.96 19.53 -50.64
CA LEU A 6 -18.23 18.28 -50.41
C LEU A 6 -17.00 18.51 -49.51
N PHE A 7 -16.21 19.56 -49.77
CA PHE A 7 -15.09 19.93 -48.90
C PHE A 7 -15.51 20.31 -47.48
N THR A 8 -16.61 21.05 -47.32
CA THR A 8 -17.12 21.40 -45.98
C THR A 8 -17.72 20.20 -45.24
N SER A 9 -18.31 19.23 -45.94
CA SER A 9 -18.81 17.97 -45.35
C SER A 9 -17.68 17.04 -44.91
N LEU A 10 -16.62 16.91 -45.73
CA LEU A 10 -15.42 16.16 -45.38
C LEU A 10 -14.65 16.81 -44.23
N ALA A 11 -14.54 18.15 -44.23
CA ALA A 11 -13.93 18.89 -43.12
C ALA A 11 -14.73 18.72 -41.83
N LYS A 12 -16.06 18.82 -41.86
CA LYS A 12 -16.92 18.57 -40.68
C LYS A 12 -16.80 17.13 -40.18
N SER A 13 -16.77 16.14 -41.08
CA SER A 13 -16.64 14.73 -40.71
C SER A 13 -15.25 14.40 -40.15
N ALA A 14 -14.19 14.98 -40.72
CA ALA A 14 -12.83 14.86 -40.20
C ALA A 14 -12.67 15.58 -38.85
N LEU A 15 -13.33 16.72 -38.64
CA LEU A 15 -13.38 17.40 -37.35
C LEU A 15 -14.13 16.58 -36.29
N VAL A 16 -15.27 15.98 -36.63
CA VAL A 16 -16.02 15.09 -35.73
C VAL A 16 -15.21 13.81 -35.42
N GLY A 17 -14.53 13.24 -36.42
CA GLY A 17 -13.63 12.11 -36.24
C GLY A 17 -12.42 12.44 -35.36
N ALA A 18 -11.82 13.63 -35.53
CA ALA A 18 -10.69 14.09 -34.71
C ALA A 18 -11.10 14.39 -33.26
N VAL A 19 -12.28 14.99 -33.04
CA VAL A 19 -12.82 15.23 -31.70
C VAL A 19 -13.16 13.90 -31.02
N ALA A 20 -13.82 12.97 -31.71
CA ALA A 20 -14.14 11.65 -31.18
C ALA A 20 -12.87 10.85 -30.83
N SER A 21 -11.85 10.85 -31.70
CA SER A 21 -10.56 10.20 -31.42
C SER A 21 -9.89 10.81 -30.19
N LYS A 22 -9.82 12.15 -30.08
CA LYS A 22 -9.23 12.82 -28.92
C LYS A 22 -9.95 12.50 -27.61
N VAL A 23 -11.28 12.37 -27.63
CA VAL A 23 -12.05 11.99 -26.43
C VAL A 23 -11.72 10.55 -26.02
N VAL A 24 -11.69 9.62 -26.97
CA VAL A 24 -11.32 8.21 -26.70
C VAL A 24 -9.88 8.11 -26.18
N ASP A 25 -8.94 8.79 -26.84
CA ASP A 25 -7.53 8.82 -26.43
C ASP A 25 -7.37 9.43 -25.04
N THR A 26 -8.13 10.48 -24.73
CA THR A 26 -8.14 11.11 -23.41
C THR A 26 -8.71 10.15 -22.36
N LEU A 27 -9.83 9.47 -22.63
CA LEU A 27 -10.43 8.52 -21.70
C LEU A 27 -9.52 7.32 -21.41
N ILE A 28 -8.86 6.78 -22.44
CA ILE A 28 -7.89 5.69 -22.30
C ILE A 28 -6.67 6.18 -21.51
N SER A 29 -6.12 7.34 -21.86
CA SER A 29 -4.96 7.94 -21.18
C SER A 29 -5.27 8.26 -19.72
N THR A 30 -6.44 8.83 -19.42
CA THR A 30 -6.90 9.08 -18.05
C THR A 30 -7.05 7.78 -17.28
N LYS A 31 -7.62 6.72 -17.87
CA LYS A 31 -7.75 5.42 -17.21
C LYS A 31 -6.38 4.79 -16.91
N ILE A 32 -5.44 4.86 -17.86
CA ILE A 32 -4.07 4.34 -17.68
C ILE A 32 -3.34 5.17 -16.61
N ASN A 33 -3.41 6.49 -16.69
CA ASN A 33 -2.76 7.39 -15.75
C ASN A 33 -3.31 7.18 -14.32
N ASN A 34 -4.63 7.10 -14.16
CA ASN A 34 -5.27 6.82 -12.87
C ASN A 34 -4.82 5.47 -12.30
N LYS A 35 -4.68 4.44 -13.14
CA LYS A 35 -4.18 3.14 -12.71
C LYS A 35 -2.70 3.20 -12.29
N MET A 36 -1.87 3.94 -13.02
CA MET A 36 -0.45 4.15 -12.68
C MET A 36 -0.30 4.93 -11.37
N GLU A 37 -1.10 5.97 -11.19
CA GLU A 37 -1.12 6.78 -9.97
C GLU A 37 -1.61 5.96 -8.79
N GLN A 38 -2.68 5.18 -8.94
CA GLN A 38 -3.16 4.26 -7.92
C GLN A 38 -2.07 3.24 -7.52
N ASN A 39 -1.35 2.67 -8.50
CA ASN A 39 -0.27 1.73 -8.22
C ASN A 39 0.90 2.39 -7.48
N ARG A 40 1.29 3.62 -7.87
CA ARG A 40 2.32 4.40 -7.16
C ARG A 40 1.88 4.72 -5.74
N TRP A 41 0.63 5.14 -5.56
CA TRP A 41 0.05 5.42 -4.26
C TRP A 41 0.08 4.17 -3.37
N ILE A 42 -0.42 3.02 -3.85
CA ILE A 42 -0.39 1.74 -3.11
C ILE A 42 1.06 1.38 -2.71
N ARG A 43 2.02 1.51 -3.63
CA ARG A 43 3.43 1.20 -3.35
C ARG A 43 4.00 2.11 -2.26
N ASN A 44 3.75 3.41 -2.34
CA ASN A 44 4.24 4.39 -1.36
C ASN A 44 3.59 4.17 0.00
N THR A 45 2.27 3.95 0.06
CA THR A 45 1.57 3.66 1.31
C THR A 45 2.03 2.35 1.94
N LYS A 46 2.31 1.30 1.15
CA LYS A 46 2.92 0.07 1.67
C LYS A 46 4.27 0.37 2.31
N LEU A 47 5.14 1.10 1.61
CA LEU A 47 6.46 1.46 2.12
C LEU A 47 6.37 2.25 3.43
N GLU A 48 5.50 3.26 3.48
CA GLU A 48 5.26 4.08 4.67
C GLU A 48 4.78 3.23 5.85
N LEU A 49 3.77 2.38 5.65
CA LEU A 49 3.23 1.53 6.70
C LEU A 49 4.25 0.49 7.19
N PHE A 50 5.02 -0.11 6.29
CA PHE A 50 6.08 -1.05 6.68
C PHE A 50 7.23 -0.37 7.41
N SER A 51 7.61 0.83 6.98
CA SER A 51 8.61 1.65 7.67
C SER A 51 8.12 1.99 9.07
N LYS A 52 6.86 2.44 9.20
CA LYS A 52 6.28 2.80 10.48
C LYS A 52 6.18 1.63 11.43
N LEU A 53 5.72 0.47 10.93
CA LEU A 53 5.67 -0.76 11.72
C LEU A 53 7.06 -1.16 12.22
N THR A 54 8.09 -1.07 11.37
CA THR A 54 9.47 -1.41 11.74
C THR A 54 10.00 -0.48 12.83
N GLU A 55 9.73 0.82 12.73
CA GLU A 55 10.07 1.81 13.76
C GLU A 55 9.35 1.51 15.09
N ASP A 56 8.07 1.20 15.04
CA ASP A 56 7.27 0.85 16.22
C ASP A 56 7.79 -0.44 16.89
N ILE A 57 8.25 -1.42 16.11
CA ILE A 57 8.89 -2.66 16.61
C ILE A 57 10.25 -2.37 17.25
N LEU A 58 11.07 -1.52 16.64
CA LEU A 58 12.41 -1.18 17.13
C LEU A 58 12.37 -0.32 18.39
N SER A 59 11.38 0.57 18.50
CA SER A 59 11.17 1.42 19.66
C SER A 59 10.50 0.70 20.83
N LEU A 60 10.24 -0.61 20.71
CA LEU A 60 9.55 -1.39 21.74
C LEU A 60 10.42 -1.49 23.01
N GLU A 61 10.13 -0.65 24.00
CA GLU A 61 10.89 -0.48 25.24
C GLU A 61 10.00 -0.76 26.46
N SER A 62 10.57 -1.37 27.50
CA SER A 62 9.84 -1.86 28.68
C SER A 62 9.03 -0.79 29.43
N SER A 63 9.39 0.49 29.31
CA SER A 63 8.75 1.61 30.00
C SER A 63 7.38 1.99 29.42
N ASN A 64 7.08 1.66 28.16
CA ASN A 64 5.86 2.10 27.48
C ASN A 64 5.26 1.06 26.52
N ILE A 65 5.46 -0.23 26.83
CA ILE A 65 5.03 -1.38 26.01
C ILE A 65 3.55 -1.29 25.61
N ASP A 66 2.66 -0.86 26.50
CA ASP A 66 1.22 -0.80 26.20
C ASP A 66 0.85 0.16 25.08
N LYS A 67 1.42 1.36 25.11
CA LYS A 67 1.19 2.35 24.05
C LYS A 67 1.76 1.86 22.72
N GLN A 68 2.93 1.22 22.77
CA GLN A 68 3.62 0.75 21.58
C GLN A 68 2.91 -0.47 20.95
N ILE A 69 2.40 -1.41 21.76
CA ILE A 69 1.53 -2.50 21.27
C ILE A 69 0.29 -1.93 20.57
N ARG A 70 -0.31 -0.86 21.11
CA ARG A 70 -1.48 -0.22 20.50
C ARG A 70 -1.13 0.39 19.13
N GLU A 71 0.01 1.05 19.00
CA GLU A 71 0.47 1.59 17.71
C GLU A 71 0.81 0.48 16.71
N ILE A 72 1.52 -0.57 17.15
CA ILE A 72 1.79 -1.76 16.33
C ILE A 72 0.48 -2.38 15.81
N ASN A 73 -0.53 -2.54 16.68
CA ASN A 73 -1.85 -3.04 16.29
C ASN A 73 -2.52 -2.17 15.23
N LYS A 74 -2.51 -0.85 15.44
CA LYS A 74 -3.10 0.13 14.52
C LYS A 74 -2.42 0.09 13.15
N THR A 75 -1.08 0.06 13.12
CA THR A 75 -0.32 -0.03 11.88
C THR A 75 -0.54 -1.37 11.19
N SER A 76 -0.57 -2.48 11.95
CA SER A 76 -0.84 -3.83 11.43
C SER A 76 -2.22 -3.94 10.80
N ALA A 77 -3.26 -3.38 11.41
CA ALA A 77 -4.61 -3.37 10.86
C ALA A 77 -4.68 -2.65 9.50
N LYS A 78 -3.98 -1.51 9.36
CA LYS A 78 -3.87 -0.79 8.08
C LYS A 78 -3.17 -1.64 7.01
N ILE A 79 -2.10 -2.35 7.38
CA ILE A 79 -1.35 -3.23 6.47
C ILE A 79 -2.24 -4.39 6.00
N ILE A 80 -2.95 -5.05 6.92
CA ILE A 80 -3.85 -6.17 6.61
C ILE A 80 -4.92 -5.74 5.60
N LEU A 81 -5.54 -4.58 5.84
CA LEU A 81 -6.55 -4.02 4.94
C LEU A 81 -5.99 -3.73 3.54
N LEU A 82 -4.75 -3.24 3.45
CA LEU A 82 -4.11 -2.83 2.20
C LEU A 82 -3.55 -4.00 1.37
N VAL A 83 -2.89 -4.96 2.01
CA VAL A 83 -2.06 -5.97 1.32
C VAL A 83 -2.87 -7.20 0.92
N LYS A 84 -3.97 -7.52 1.61
CA LYS A 84 -4.81 -8.72 1.36
C LYS A 84 -3.99 -10.02 1.26
N ASP A 85 -2.88 -10.10 2.00
CA ASP A 85 -2.03 -11.29 2.08
C ASP A 85 -2.33 -12.02 3.39
N LYS A 86 -2.88 -13.22 3.28
CA LYS A 86 -3.22 -14.07 4.42
C LYS A 86 -1.99 -14.45 5.25
N LYS A 87 -0.86 -14.79 4.61
CA LYS A 87 0.35 -15.19 5.34
C LYS A 87 0.92 -14.03 6.15
N LEU A 88 0.93 -12.83 5.58
CA LEU A 88 1.33 -11.61 6.29
C LEU A 88 0.38 -11.31 7.45
N THR A 89 -0.92 -11.47 7.24
CA THR A 89 -1.95 -11.27 8.27
C THR A 89 -1.73 -12.21 9.45
N ASP A 90 -1.63 -13.52 9.17
CA ASP A 90 -1.40 -14.54 10.19
C ASP A 90 -0.09 -14.26 10.96
N LYS A 91 0.97 -13.85 10.25
CA LYS A 91 2.26 -13.51 10.86
C LYS A 91 2.19 -12.29 11.78
N LEU A 92 1.47 -11.23 11.37
CA LEU A 92 1.25 -10.03 12.19
C LEU A 92 0.46 -10.35 13.46
N GLU A 93 -0.63 -11.12 13.33
CA GLU A 93 -1.43 -11.56 14.47
C GLU A 93 -0.62 -12.43 15.44
N HIS A 94 0.16 -13.38 14.92
CA HIS A 94 1.06 -14.19 15.74
C HIS A 94 2.11 -13.33 16.46
N TYR A 95 2.68 -12.33 15.80
CA TYR A 95 3.64 -11.41 16.41
C TYR A 95 3.01 -10.62 17.56
N ILE A 96 1.87 -9.98 17.33
CA ILE A 96 1.13 -9.23 18.36
C ILE A 96 0.81 -10.12 19.58
N ASN A 97 0.29 -11.32 19.33
CA ASN A 97 -0.02 -12.28 20.38
C ASN A 97 1.22 -12.70 21.17
N SER A 98 2.37 -12.82 20.50
CA SER A 98 3.64 -13.16 21.15
C SER A 98 4.14 -12.03 22.05
N ILE A 99 4.03 -10.77 21.60
CA ILE A 99 4.35 -9.61 22.45
C ILE A 99 3.48 -9.60 23.71
N ILE A 100 2.15 -9.79 23.55
CA ILE A 100 1.20 -9.79 24.67
C ILE A 100 1.53 -10.91 25.67
N LYS A 101 1.86 -12.11 25.18
CA LYS A 101 2.27 -13.24 26.04
C LYS A 101 3.57 -12.95 26.79
N ILE A 102 4.57 -12.39 26.12
CA ILE A 102 5.85 -12.02 26.73
C ILE A 102 5.61 -10.99 27.84
N LYS A 103 4.82 -9.94 27.54
CA LYS A 103 4.40 -8.93 28.51
C LYS A 103 3.74 -9.56 29.75
N ALA A 104 2.78 -10.47 29.54
CA ALA A 104 2.04 -11.11 30.64
C ALA A 104 2.90 -12.07 31.49
N SER A 105 4.00 -12.58 30.93
CA SER A 105 4.85 -13.56 31.60
C SER A 105 6.01 -12.96 32.41
N GLU A 106 6.14 -11.63 32.45
CA GLU A 106 7.32 -10.90 33.00
C GLU A 106 8.68 -11.39 32.45
N LYS A 107 8.66 -12.20 31.37
CA LYS A 107 9.86 -12.79 30.80
C LYS A 107 10.68 -11.74 30.04
N SER A 108 11.94 -11.66 30.45
CA SER A 108 13.14 -11.10 29.81
C SER A 108 12.97 -10.36 28.48
N LEU A 109 13.53 -9.14 28.44
CA LEU A 109 13.86 -8.36 27.25
C LEU A 109 14.46 -9.19 26.09
N GLN A 110 15.14 -10.29 26.37
CA GLN A 110 15.70 -11.19 25.35
C GLN A 110 14.62 -11.89 24.50
N GLY A 111 13.49 -12.28 25.10
CA GLY A 111 12.38 -12.89 24.36
C GLY A 111 11.75 -11.91 23.38
N LEU A 112 11.60 -10.65 23.83
CA LEU A 112 11.11 -9.53 23.02
C LEU A 112 12.06 -9.22 21.86
N ALA A 113 13.37 -9.14 22.14
CA ALA A 113 14.38 -8.89 21.12
C ALA A 113 14.39 -9.98 20.03
N PHE A 114 14.20 -11.26 20.41
CA PHE A 114 14.14 -12.36 19.46
C PHE A 114 12.93 -12.25 18.53
N ILE A 115 11.72 -12.04 19.07
CA ILE A 115 10.51 -11.93 18.25
C ILE A 115 10.53 -10.68 17.35
N ASN A 116 11.10 -9.58 17.84
CA ASN A 116 11.24 -8.35 17.06
C ASN A 116 12.18 -8.58 15.88
N LYS A 117 13.32 -9.25 16.10
CA LYS A 117 14.26 -9.60 15.04
C LYS A 117 13.63 -10.52 13.99
N ASP A 118 12.91 -11.56 14.42
CA ASP A 118 12.20 -12.46 13.49
C ASP A 118 11.18 -11.70 12.62
N MET A 119 10.39 -10.82 13.24
CA MET A 119 9.41 -10.01 12.52
C MET A 119 10.06 -9.05 11.53
N ILE A 120 11.14 -8.36 11.92
CA ILE A 120 11.87 -7.45 11.02
C ILE A 120 12.45 -8.22 9.83
N ILE A 121 13.06 -9.39 10.05
CA ILE A 121 13.58 -10.23 8.96
C ILE A 121 12.44 -10.67 8.04
N TYR A 122 11.29 -11.04 8.59
CA TYR A 122 10.12 -11.40 7.81
C TYR A 122 9.65 -10.21 6.94
N LEU A 123 9.52 -9.02 7.51
CA LEU A 123 9.14 -7.81 6.79
C LEU A 123 10.15 -7.51 5.67
N GLN A 124 11.45 -7.52 5.95
CA GLN A 124 12.50 -7.30 4.95
C GLN A 124 12.42 -8.27 3.75
N ARG A 125 12.10 -9.54 4.00
CA ARG A 125 11.96 -10.55 2.93
C ARG A 125 10.70 -10.37 2.09
N ASN A 126 9.63 -9.85 2.68
CA ASN A 126 8.32 -9.70 2.03
C ASN A 126 8.12 -8.30 1.43
N ILE A 127 8.93 -7.31 1.82
CA ILE A 127 9.08 -6.03 1.13
C ILE A 127 10.00 -6.27 -0.09
N ARG A 128 9.50 -7.01 -1.08
CA ARG A 128 10.05 -6.93 -2.44
C ARG A 128 9.33 -5.77 -3.12
N LEU A 129 10.00 -4.62 -3.17
CA LEU A 129 9.55 -3.39 -3.83
C LEU A 129 9.46 -3.56 -5.35
#